data_AF-D6RCA9-F1
#
_entry.id   AF-D6RCA9-F1
#
_cell.length_a   1.000
_cell.length_b   1.000
_cell.length_c   1.000
_cell.angle_alpha   90.00
_cell.angle_beta   90.00
_cell.angle_gamma   90.00
#
_symmetry.space_group_name_H-M   'P 1'
#
loop_
_entity.id
_entity.type
_entity.pdbx_description
1 polymer ?
#
loop_
_entity_poly.entity_id
_entity_poly.type
_entity_poly.pdbx_seq_one_letter_code
_entity_poly.pdbx_strand_id
1 'polypeptide(L)'
;MPAEGGKTDMERIGLFSEMEYITVGDKYVSQFNRPFNEAASKNKQMLPGGSKEMSDLQAGYFDPHFVRIFEGEGYINLNQVRRRDMVEAAKKNLGKAFLPSNGEKKPCGLGSYYGTIGGPVPFFSAQSKPREKYKAPGKNLYTNPGKKGTGYGYANITIGK
;
A
#
# COMPACT_ATOMS: atom_id res chain seq x y z
N MET A 1 14.43 -64.95 75.62
CA MET A 1 13.03 -65.32 75.32
C MET A 1 12.66 -64.60 74.03
N PRO A 2 12.60 -65.26 72.86
CA PRO A 2 12.11 -64.62 71.66
C PRO A 2 10.58 -64.53 71.71
N ALA A 3 10.05 -63.41 71.24
CA ALA A 3 8.68 -62.97 71.39
C ALA A 3 7.66 -63.83 70.64
N GLU A 4 6.46 -63.92 71.21
CA GLU A 4 5.24 -64.49 70.64
C GLU A 4 4.90 -63.78 69.32
N GLY A 5 4.83 -64.51 68.20
CA GLY A 5 4.39 -63.94 66.91
C GLY A 5 4.95 -64.57 65.63
N GLY A 6 5.66 -65.71 65.70
CA GLY A 6 6.16 -66.41 64.52
C GLY A 6 5.23 -67.52 64.02
N LYS A 7 5.02 -67.62 62.70
CA LYS A 7 4.27 -68.70 62.03
C LYS A 7 4.84 -70.08 62.40
N THR A 8 3.98 -71.09 62.48
CA THR A 8 4.36 -72.47 62.84
C THR A 8 5.20 -73.13 61.72
N ASP A 9 5.97 -74.17 62.05
CA ASP A 9 6.85 -74.85 61.07
C ASP A 9 6.11 -75.45 59.89
N MET A 10 4.82 -75.77 60.05
CA MET A 10 3.95 -76.23 58.97
C MET A 10 3.56 -75.11 57.99
N GLU A 11 3.65 -73.85 58.41
CA GLU A 11 3.32 -72.65 57.62
C GLU A 11 4.55 -72.02 56.96
N ARG A 12 5.76 -72.44 57.37
CA ARG A 12 7.02 -72.00 56.77
C ARG A 12 7.33 -72.82 55.53
N ILE A 13 7.18 -72.20 54.36
CA ILE A 13 7.78 -72.67 53.11
C ILE A 13 9.29 -72.78 53.38
N GLY A 14 9.93 -73.91 53.09
CA GLY A 14 11.30 -74.32 53.50
C GLY A 14 12.47 -73.38 53.16
N LEU A 15 12.39 -72.14 53.61
CA LEU A 15 13.34 -71.05 53.49
C LEU A 15 13.87 -70.75 54.88
N PHE A 16 15.19 -70.56 55.01
CA PHE A 16 15.86 -70.37 56.30
C PHE A 16 15.45 -69.07 57.01
N SER A 17 15.02 -68.05 56.26
CA SER A 17 14.42 -66.80 56.76
C SER A 17 13.52 -66.21 55.68
N GLU A 18 12.36 -65.67 56.04
CA GLU A 18 11.52 -64.91 55.12
C GLU A 18 12.24 -63.60 54.73
N MET A 19 12.27 -63.25 53.44
CA MET A 19 12.84 -61.98 52.98
C MET A 19 11.91 -60.81 53.36
N GLU A 20 12.49 -59.70 53.80
CA GLU A 20 11.73 -58.47 54.02
C GLU A 20 11.20 -57.93 52.68
N TYR A 21 9.90 -57.67 52.62
CA TYR A 21 9.27 -57.06 51.47
C TYR A 21 9.44 -55.54 51.56
N ILE A 22 9.95 -54.93 50.49
CA ILE A 22 10.19 -53.47 50.40
C ILE A 22 8.87 -52.68 50.43
N THR A 23 7.76 -53.29 50.01
CA THR A 23 6.43 -52.68 49.99
C THR A 23 5.36 -53.69 50.40
N VAL A 24 4.77 -53.54 51.60
CA VAL A 24 3.65 -54.38 52.07
C VAL A 24 2.43 -53.49 52.30
N GLY A 25 1.42 -53.61 51.43
CA GLY A 25 0.21 -52.79 51.51
C GLY A 25 0.32 -51.38 50.87
N ASP A 26 1.47 -51.03 50.31
CA ASP A 26 1.63 -49.78 49.57
C ASP A 26 0.77 -49.79 48.30
N LYS A 27 -0.02 -48.73 48.11
CA LYS A 27 -0.81 -48.55 46.89
C LYS A 27 0.13 -48.28 45.73
N TYR A 28 0.00 -49.07 44.66
CA TYR A 28 0.75 -48.86 43.42
C TYR A 28 0.51 -47.44 42.86
N VAL A 29 1.59 -46.67 42.69
CA VAL A 29 1.55 -45.34 42.03
C VAL A 29 2.12 -45.48 40.62
N SER A 30 1.24 -45.46 39.62
CA SER A 30 1.62 -45.50 38.20
C SER A 30 2.53 -44.33 37.83
N GLN A 31 3.66 -44.61 37.19
CA GLN A 31 4.56 -43.58 36.66
C GLN A 31 3.95 -42.85 35.45
N PHE A 32 2.98 -43.46 34.77
CA PHE A 32 2.34 -42.90 33.58
C PHE A 32 1.29 -41.83 33.89
N ASN A 33 0.80 -41.76 35.13
CA ASN A 33 -0.27 -40.85 35.54
C ASN A 33 0.23 -39.67 36.38
N ARG A 34 1.53 -39.35 36.29
CA ARG A 34 2.13 -38.22 36.97
C ARG A 34 2.20 -37.02 36.02
N PRO A 35 1.38 -35.97 36.21
CA PRO A 35 1.52 -34.76 35.43
C PRO A 35 2.91 -34.14 35.67
N PHE A 36 3.70 -34.01 34.60
CA PHE A 36 4.98 -33.31 34.66
C PHE A 36 4.73 -31.82 34.84
N ASN A 37 5.26 -31.24 35.93
CA ASN A 37 5.16 -29.82 36.25
C ASN A 37 3.71 -29.29 36.30
N GLU A 38 2.94 -29.75 37.31
CA GLU A 38 1.55 -29.32 37.52
C GLU A 38 1.35 -27.80 37.61
N ALA A 39 2.35 -27.08 38.14
CA ALA A 39 2.29 -25.63 38.25
C ALA A 39 2.29 -24.96 36.87
N ALA A 40 2.97 -25.55 35.89
CA ALA A 40 2.97 -25.06 34.51
C ALA A 40 1.65 -25.37 33.78
N SER A 41 0.98 -26.48 34.06
CA SER A 41 -0.26 -26.85 33.37
C SER A 41 -1.52 -26.17 33.92
N LYS A 42 -1.56 -25.88 35.23
CA LYS A 42 -2.75 -25.34 35.92
C LYS A 42 -2.98 -23.83 35.73
N ASN A 43 -1.98 -23.08 35.25
CA ASN A 43 -2.03 -21.62 35.15
C ASN A 43 -2.34 -21.12 33.74
N LYS A 44 -2.55 -19.80 33.62
CA LYS A 44 -2.78 -19.12 32.33
C LYS A 44 -1.64 -19.43 31.37
N GLN A 45 -1.99 -20.06 30.24
CA GLN A 45 -1.06 -20.35 29.17
C GLN A 45 -0.88 -19.13 28.26
N MET A 46 0.23 -19.10 27.52
CA MET A 46 0.41 -18.15 26.43
C MET A 46 -0.67 -18.38 25.38
N LEU A 47 -1.36 -17.31 24.99
CA LEU A 47 -2.34 -17.33 23.90
C LEU A 47 -1.59 -16.97 22.60
N PRO A 48 -1.31 -17.92 21.69
CA PRO A 48 -0.59 -17.64 20.45
C PRO A 48 -1.42 -16.85 19.41
N GLY A 49 -2.66 -16.47 19.75
CA GLY A 49 -3.60 -15.85 18.81
C GLY A 49 -4.34 -16.88 17.94
N GLY A 50 -5.38 -16.42 17.25
CA GLY A 50 -6.17 -17.22 16.30
C GLY A 50 -5.64 -17.14 14.86
N SER A 51 -6.25 -17.91 13.95
CA SER A 51 -5.98 -17.84 12.52
C SER A 51 -6.35 -16.45 11.98
N LYS A 52 -5.38 -15.76 11.37
CA LYS A 52 -5.64 -14.49 10.69
C LYS A 52 -6.25 -14.78 9.31
N GLU A 53 -7.56 -14.60 9.20
CA GLU A 53 -8.23 -14.54 7.90
C GLU A 53 -8.03 -13.15 7.28
N MET A 54 -7.96 -13.09 5.94
CA MET A 54 -7.90 -11.82 5.21
C MET A 54 -9.16 -11.01 5.56
N SER A 55 -8.98 -9.92 6.29
CA SER A 55 -10.05 -9.02 6.69
C SER A 55 -9.75 -7.62 6.17
N ASP A 56 -10.72 -7.00 5.51
CA ASP A 56 -10.64 -5.59 5.08
C ASP A 56 -10.81 -4.60 6.25
N LEU A 57 -10.98 -5.11 7.49
CA LEU A 57 -11.04 -4.31 8.71
C LEU A 57 -9.63 -4.00 9.24
N GLN A 58 -9.50 -2.95 10.07
CA GLN A 58 -8.21 -2.54 10.67
C GLN A 58 -7.47 -3.68 11.38
N ALA A 59 -8.19 -4.63 11.97
CA ALA A 59 -7.61 -5.80 12.64
C ALA A 59 -6.77 -6.71 11.71
N GLY A 60 -6.96 -6.61 10.39
CA GLY A 60 -6.18 -7.33 9.38
C GLY A 60 -4.83 -6.71 9.06
N TYR A 61 -4.59 -5.44 9.44
CA TYR A 61 -3.36 -4.71 9.15
C TYR A 61 -2.42 -4.67 10.37
N PHE A 62 -1.13 -4.42 10.12
CA PHE A 62 -0.13 -4.30 11.19
C PHE A 62 -0.26 -3.00 11.97
N ASP A 63 -0.65 -1.92 11.30
CA ASP A 63 -0.83 -0.64 11.95
C ASP A 63 -2.09 -0.67 12.86
N PRO A 64 -2.04 -0.04 14.04
CA PRO A 64 -3.19 -0.01 14.96
C PRO A 64 -4.33 0.89 14.46
N HIS A 65 -4.02 1.86 13.60
CA HIS A 65 -4.97 2.83 13.06
C HIS A 65 -4.82 2.93 11.55
N PHE A 66 -5.92 3.24 10.88
CA PHE A 66 -5.92 3.47 9.44
C PHE A 66 -5.16 4.77 9.14
N VAL A 67 -4.02 4.67 8.47
CA VAL A 67 -3.24 5.85 8.06
C VAL A 67 -3.83 6.42 6.78
N ARG A 68 -4.61 7.49 6.90
CA ARG A 68 -5.15 8.18 5.73
C ARG A 68 -4.13 9.21 5.21
N ILE A 69 -3.77 9.06 3.94
CA ILE A 69 -2.78 9.91 3.24
C ILE A 69 -3.14 11.40 3.29
N PHE A 70 -4.44 11.73 3.25
CA PHE A 70 -4.94 13.10 3.17
C PHE A 70 -5.39 13.67 4.53
N GLU A 71 -4.95 13.12 5.65
CA GLU A 71 -5.23 13.71 6.97
C GLU A 71 -4.49 15.03 7.14
N GLY A 72 -5.24 16.09 7.47
CA GLY A 72 -4.69 17.45 7.59
C GLY A 72 -4.59 18.22 6.26
N GLU A 73 -4.82 17.58 5.11
CA GLU A 73 -4.93 18.28 3.85
C GLU A 73 -6.29 18.98 3.73
N GLY A 74 -6.26 20.32 3.67
CA GLY A 74 -7.44 21.10 3.35
C GLY A 74 -7.89 20.82 1.92
N TYR A 75 -9.13 20.39 1.72
CA TYR A 75 -9.70 20.25 0.39
C TYR A 75 -9.77 21.63 -0.28
N ILE A 76 -8.86 21.89 -1.24
CA ILE A 76 -8.87 23.13 -2.03
C ILE A 76 -9.59 22.84 -3.35
N ASN A 77 -10.78 23.41 -3.50
CA ASN A 77 -11.47 23.40 -4.78
C ASN A 77 -10.83 24.42 -5.74
N LEU A 78 -10.05 23.94 -6.70
CA LEU A 78 -9.37 24.77 -7.71
C LEU A 78 -10.32 25.70 -8.47
N ASN A 79 -11.59 25.32 -8.67
CA ASN A 79 -12.55 26.19 -9.33
C ASN A 79 -12.91 27.40 -8.47
N GLN A 80 -13.00 27.22 -7.15
CA GLN A 80 -13.23 28.33 -6.22
C GLN A 80 -12.02 29.26 -6.17
N VAL A 81 -10.79 28.72 -6.19
CA VAL A 81 -9.55 29.51 -6.24
C VAL A 81 -9.51 30.35 -7.52
N ARG A 82 -9.67 29.72 -8.69
CA ARG A 82 -9.70 30.43 -9.98
C ARG A 82 -10.76 31.53 -10.01
N ARG A 83 -11.95 31.28 -9.43
CA ARG A 83 -13.01 32.27 -9.39
C ARG A 83 -12.66 33.47 -8.51
N ARG A 84 -12.00 33.25 -7.36
CA ARG A 84 -11.49 34.34 -6.51
C ARG A 84 -10.43 35.15 -7.26
N ASP A 85 -9.48 34.48 -7.90
CA ASP A 85 -8.42 35.13 -8.67
C ASP A 85 -8.99 35.99 -9.81
N MET A 86 -10.00 35.49 -10.54
CA MET A 86 -10.67 36.26 -11.59
C MET A 86 -11.37 37.51 -11.03
N VAL A 87 -12.03 37.41 -9.88
CA VAL A 87 -12.69 38.56 -9.24
C VAL A 87 -11.66 39.58 -8.77
N GLU A 88 -10.55 39.14 -8.19
CA GLU A 88 -9.45 40.02 -7.77
C GLU A 88 -8.76 40.70 -8.96
N ALA A 89 -8.53 39.97 -10.05
CA ALA A 89 -8.01 40.52 -11.29
C ALA A 89 -8.97 41.55 -11.90
N ALA A 90 -10.28 41.27 -11.88
CA ALA A 90 -11.29 42.21 -12.35
C ALA A 90 -11.34 43.50 -11.53
N LYS A 91 -11.15 43.42 -10.20
CA LYS A 91 -11.06 44.60 -9.32
C LYS A 91 -9.86 45.51 -9.64
N LYS A 92 -8.79 44.97 -10.24
CA LYS A 92 -7.60 45.75 -10.66
C LYS A 92 -7.86 46.58 -11.92
N ASN A 93 -8.96 46.34 -12.64
CA ASN A 93 -9.32 47.12 -13.83
C ASN A 93 -9.96 48.46 -13.41
N LEU A 94 -9.12 49.48 -13.22
CA LEU A 94 -9.52 50.82 -12.76
C LEU A 94 -10.27 51.65 -13.82
N GLY A 95 -10.28 51.22 -15.09
CA GLY A 95 -10.83 52.01 -16.19
C GLY A 95 -11.36 51.18 -17.36
N LYS A 96 -11.80 51.87 -18.41
CA LYS A 96 -12.25 51.24 -19.66
C LYS A 96 -11.07 50.53 -20.33
N ALA A 97 -11.37 49.43 -21.03
CA ALA A 97 -10.38 48.76 -21.88
C ALA A 97 -9.74 49.78 -22.82
N PHE A 98 -8.40 49.77 -22.90
CA PHE A 98 -7.69 50.62 -23.84
C PHE A 98 -8.11 50.25 -25.26
N LEU A 99 -8.83 51.17 -25.91
CA LEU A 99 -9.17 51.06 -27.33
C LEU A 99 -8.12 51.89 -28.08
N PRO A 100 -7.21 51.25 -28.84
CA PRO A 100 -6.27 52.00 -29.66
C PRO A 100 -7.07 52.88 -30.63
N SER A 101 -6.76 54.17 -30.66
CA SER A 101 -7.47 55.16 -31.50
C SER A 101 -7.27 54.93 -33.01
N ASN A 102 -6.28 54.12 -33.37
CA ASN A 102 -5.96 53.79 -34.75
C ASN A 102 -6.39 52.36 -35.04
N GLY A 103 -7.21 52.18 -36.08
CA GLY A 103 -7.50 50.86 -36.65
C GLY A 103 -6.25 50.18 -37.19
N GLU A 104 -6.35 48.88 -37.45
CA GLU A 104 -5.25 48.09 -38.00
C GLU A 104 -4.62 48.79 -39.21
N LYS A 105 -3.32 49.13 -39.10
CA LYS A 105 -2.56 49.57 -40.26
C LYS A 105 -2.48 48.36 -41.19
N LYS A 106 -3.16 48.44 -42.34
CA LYS A 106 -2.99 47.44 -43.40
C LYS A 106 -1.49 47.31 -43.66
N PRO A 107 -0.94 46.09 -43.81
CA PRO A 107 0.47 45.88 -44.13
C PRO A 107 0.74 46.32 -45.59
N CYS A 108 0.72 47.63 -45.83
CA CYS A 108 1.04 48.26 -47.10
C CYS A 108 2.55 48.50 -47.15
N GLY A 109 3.33 47.41 -47.17
CA GLY A 109 4.79 47.47 -47.33
C GLY A 109 5.22 47.47 -48.80
N LEU A 110 6.53 47.65 -49.02
CA LEU A 110 7.18 47.46 -50.33
C LEU A 110 6.88 46.04 -50.83
N GLY A 111 6.12 45.91 -51.94
CA GLY A 111 5.69 44.63 -52.51
C GLY A 111 4.27 44.17 -52.18
N SER A 112 3.43 44.97 -51.51
CA SER A 112 1.98 44.69 -51.39
C SER A 112 1.24 45.06 -52.69
N TYR A 113 0.11 44.39 -52.97
CA TYR A 113 -0.72 44.62 -54.18
C TYR A 113 -1.18 46.09 -54.37
N TYR A 114 -1.28 46.86 -53.28
CA TYR A 114 -1.66 48.28 -53.29
C TYR A 114 -0.47 49.25 -53.19
N GLY A 115 0.78 48.76 -53.14
CA GLY A 115 2.00 49.56 -53.00
C GLY A 115 2.76 49.70 -54.32
N THR A 116 2.80 50.90 -54.88
CA THR A 116 3.22 51.22 -56.25
C THR A 116 4.72 51.51 -56.43
N ILE A 117 5.64 50.83 -55.73
CA ILE A 117 7.08 51.17 -55.82
C ILE A 117 8.00 49.95 -56.10
N GLY A 118 7.47 48.72 -56.08
CA GLY A 118 8.28 47.53 -56.42
C GLY A 118 7.85 46.94 -57.76
N GLY A 119 8.67 47.11 -58.79
CA GLY A 119 8.50 46.35 -60.05
C GLY A 119 8.57 44.83 -59.81
N PRO A 120 8.19 44.00 -60.81
CA PRO A 120 8.19 42.54 -60.67
C PRO A 120 9.61 42.02 -60.36
N VAL A 121 9.73 41.25 -59.27
CA VAL A 121 11.02 40.69 -58.84
C VAL A 121 11.47 39.64 -59.88
N PRO A 122 12.65 39.79 -60.52
CA PRO A 122 13.08 38.93 -61.64
C PRO A 122 13.17 37.44 -61.32
N PHE A 123 13.32 37.09 -60.04
CA PHE A 123 13.45 35.72 -59.56
C PHE A 123 12.12 35.01 -59.27
N PHE A 124 11.01 35.74 -59.20
CA PHE A 124 9.69 35.16 -58.95
C PHE A 124 8.91 35.07 -60.26
N SER A 125 8.68 33.85 -60.76
CA SER A 125 7.76 33.64 -61.88
C SER A 125 6.31 33.77 -61.40
N ALA A 126 5.48 34.51 -62.13
CA ALA A 126 4.03 34.60 -61.90
C ALA A 126 3.26 33.32 -62.29
N GLN A 127 3.98 32.27 -62.69
CA GLN A 127 3.41 31.00 -63.12
C GLN A 127 2.93 30.21 -61.89
N SER A 128 1.69 29.72 -61.93
CA SER A 128 1.16 28.85 -60.89
C SER A 128 1.93 27.53 -60.90
N LYS A 129 2.82 27.33 -59.93
CA LYS A 129 3.47 26.03 -59.74
C LYS A 129 2.46 25.04 -59.14
N PRO A 130 2.41 23.78 -59.61
CA PRO A 130 1.58 22.77 -59.00
C PRO A 130 1.99 22.61 -57.53
N ARG A 131 1.05 22.79 -56.59
CA ARG A 131 1.30 22.55 -55.18
C ARG A 131 1.46 21.05 -54.95
N GLU A 132 2.46 20.65 -54.17
CA GLU A 132 2.56 19.27 -53.72
C GLU A 132 1.28 18.90 -52.97
N LYS A 133 0.76 17.70 -53.24
CA LYS A 133 -0.41 17.19 -52.52
C LYS A 133 -0.05 17.06 -51.05
N TYR A 134 -0.86 17.69 -50.20
CA TYR A 134 -0.71 17.60 -48.75
C TYR A 134 -0.67 16.12 -48.30
N LYS A 135 0.40 15.74 -47.60
CA LYS A 135 0.49 14.46 -46.90
C LYS A 135 0.20 14.73 -45.43
N ALA A 136 -0.87 14.15 -44.91
CA ALA A 136 -1.18 14.23 -43.50
C ALA A 136 -0.03 13.63 -42.67
N PRO A 137 0.38 14.27 -41.57
CA PRO A 137 1.34 13.67 -40.65
C PRO A 137 0.76 12.35 -40.13
N GLY A 138 1.60 11.31 -40.09
CA GLY A 138 1.21 10.02 -39.53
C GLY A 138 0.83 10.14 -38.05
N LYS A 139 0.14 9.12 -37.52
CA LYS A 139 -0.14 9.05 -36.08
C LYS A 139 1.17 8.98 -35.30
N ASN A 140 1.25 9.70 -34.18
CA ASN A 140 2.36 9.60 -33.25
C ASN A 140 2.50 8.14 -32.75
N LEU A 141 3.73 7.67 -32.55
CA LEU A 141 4.01 6.38 -31.91
C LEU A 141 3.40 6.38 -30.51
N TYR A 142 2.41 5.50 -30.30
CA TYR A 142 1.80 5.30 -28.99
C TYR A 142 2.63 4.26 -28.22
N THR A 143 3.60 4.72 -27.44
CA THR A 143 4.30 3.85 -26.49
C THR A 143 3.51 3.87 -25.18
N ASN A 144 2.78 2.78 -24.91
CA ASN A 144 2.28 2.49 -23.58
C ASN A 144 3.31 1.58 -22.90
N PRO A 145 4.28 2.11 -22.13
CA PRO A 145 5.22 1.26 -21.42
C PRO A 145 4.43 0.32 -20.51
N GLY A 146 4.72 -0.98 -20.60
CA GLY A 146 4.09 -1.97 -19.73
C GLY A 146 4.26 -1.59 -18.26
N LYS A 147 3.24 -1.84 -17.43
CA LYS A 147 3.29 -1.59 -15.98
C LYS A 147 4.53 -2.27 -15.40
N LYS A 148 5.53 -1.49 -14.99
CA LYS A 148 6.66 -2.01 -14.19
C LYS A 148 6.14 -2.26 -12.79
N GLY A 149 5.82 -3.52 -12.51
CA GLY A 149 5.37 -3.98 -11.20
C GLY A 149 3.88 -3.77 -10.93
N THR A 150 3.39 -4.53 -9.95
CA THR A 150 2.08 -4.36 -9.35
C THR A 150 2.10 -3.06 -8.55
N GLY A 151 1.91 -1.91 -9.21
CA GLY A 151 1.67 -0.63 -8.55
C GLY A 151 0.38 -0.57 -7.71
N TYR A 152 -0.14 -1.74 -7.32
CA TYR A 152 -1.28 -1.98 -6.46
C TYR A 152 -0.76 -2.77 -5.26
N GLY A 153 -0.40 -2.04 -4.22
CA GLY A 153 0.03 -2.57 -2.94
C GLY A 153 0.29 -1.38 -2.04
N TYR A 154 -0.41 -1.30 -0.91
CA TYR A 154 -0.10 -0.30 0.11
C TYR A 154 1.33 -0.55 0.61
N ALA A 155 2.06 0.53 0.92
CA ALA A 155 3.36 0.40 1.55
C ALA A 155 3.20 -0.37 2.88
N ASN A 156 4.20 -1.18 3.25
CA ASN A 156 4.28 -1.89 4.54
C ASN A 156 3.27 -3.04 4.76
N ILE A 157 2.77 -3.71 3.71
CA ILE A 157 1.92 -4.90 3.89
C ILE A 157 2.74 -6.15 4.29
N THR A 158 4.00 -6.23 3.87
CA THR A 158 4.86 -7.40 4.09
C THR A 158 5.97 -7.11 5.08
N ILE A 159 6.42 -8.14 5.82
CA ILE A 159 7.54 -8.10 6.79
C ILE A 159 8.92 -7.87 6.12
N GLY A 160 8.96 -7.61 4.80
CA GLY A 160 10.17 -7.35 4.04
C GLY A 160 10.27 -5.88 3.63
N LYS A 161 11.47 -5.31 3.79
CA LYS A 161 11.85 -3.96 3.32
C LYS A 161 11.74 -3.82 1.81
#